data_AF-A0A243RJ20-F1
#
_entry.id   AF-A0A243RJ20-F1
#
_cell.length_a   1.000
_cell.length_b   1.000
_cell.length_c   1.000
_cell.angle_alpha   90.00
_cell.angle_beta   90.00
_cell.angle_gamma   90.00
#
_symmetry.space_group_name_H-M   'P 1'
#
loop_
_entity.id
_entity.type
_entity.pdbx_description
1 polymer ?
#
loop_
_entity_poly.entity_id
_entity_poly.type
_entity_poly.pdbx_seq_one_letter_code
_entity_poly.pdbx_strand_id
1 'polypeptide(L)'
;MHDLILRAGTVHDGFGSAGRTADVAVSGGRIVAIGREPGPAARVIDADGLIVAPGFVDPHSHSVGPNHTRTFGTFPVFLGTYVRERGVVPMPEAIRKVTSATAAQFGPADRGWLGTGAVADVCVFDPVAIRHDGTYEVPDVAPVGVTHVFPAGHPVVEGGEFTGGRHGRVLRR
;
A
#
# COMPACT_ATOMS: atom_id res chain seq x y z
N MET A 1 10.61 -3.00 21.99
CA MET A 1 10.67 -1.83 21.09
C MET A 1 10.50 -2.35 19.68
N HIS A 2 9.58 -1.77 18.92
CA HIS A 2 9.31 -2.14 17.52
C HIS A 2 10.21 -1.37 16.55
N ASP A 3 10.31 -1.83 15.30
CA ASP A 3 11.08 -1.14 14.27
C ASP A 3 10.31 0.09 13.76
N LEU A 4 9.02 -0.09 13.47
CA LEU A 4 8.13 0.92 12.91
C LEU A 4 6.74 0.81 13.55
N ILE A 5 6.12 1.95 13.84
CA ILE A 5 4.69 2.09 14.07
C ILE A 5 4.10 3.06 13.06
N LEU A 6 3.03 2.64 12.37
CA LEU A 6 2.12 3.50 11.64
C LEU A 6 0.96 3.83 12.58
N ARG A 7 0.81 5.08 12.99
CA ARG A 7 -0.10 5.50 14.07
C ARG A 7 -1.39 6.10 13.53
N ALA A 8 -2.51 5.79 14.18
CA ALA A 8 -3.82 6.40 13.94
C ALA A 8 -4.35 6.33 12.49
N GLY A 9 -3.85 5.39 11.67
CA GLY A 9 -4.31 5.23 10.30
C GLY A 9 -5.64 4.49 10.20
N THR A 10 -6.38 4.73 9.11
CA THR A 10 -7.51 3.89 8.74
C THR A 10 -6.99 2.58 8.14
N VAL A 11 -6.90 1.54 8.97
CA VAL A 11 -6.31 0.25 8.61
C VAL A 11 -7.34 -0.60 7.87
N HIS A 12 -7.01 -1.01 6.65
CA HIS A 12 -7.71 -2.04 5.90
C HIS A 12 -6.91 -3.34 5.92
N ASP A 13 -7.55 -4.44 6.34
CA ASP A 13 -6.90 -5.74 6.50
C ASP A 13 -6.57 -6.45 5.17
N GLY A 14 -7.12 -5.96 4.05
CA GLY A 14 -6.98 -6.57 2.74
C GLY A 14 -8.05 -7.63 2.44
N PHE A 15 -8.94 -7.97 3.36
CA PHE A 15 -9.98 -9.00 3.17
C PHE A 15 -11.35 -8.45 2.76
N GLY A 16 -11.47 -7.13 2.59
CA GLY A 16 -12.72 -6.47 2.25
C GLY A 16 -13.53 -6.02 3.47
N SER A 17 -12.98 -6.20 4.68
CA SER A 17 -13.57 -5.69 5.91
C SER A 17 -13.57 -4.15 5.94
N ALA A 18 -14.56 -3.57 6.62
CA ALA A 18 -14.57 -2.13 6.88
C ALA A 18 -13.26 -1.71 7.57
N GLY A 19 -12.69 -0.59 7.12
CA GLY A 19 -11.49 -0.02 7.73
C GLY A 19 -11.77 0.45 9.15
N ARG A 20 -10.74 0.45 10.00
CA ARG A 20 -10.81 0.98 11.37
C ARG A 20 -9.57 1.79 11.72
N THR A 21 -9.74 2.83 12.52
CA THR A 21 -8.59 3.57 13.07
C THR A 21 -7.81 2.68 14.03
N ALA A 22 -6.53 2.46 13.74
CA ALA A 22 -5.62 1.68 14.57
C ALA A 22 -4.16 2.02 14.27
N ASP A 23 -3.28 1.60 15.18
CA ASP A 23 -1.84 1.57 14.95
C ASP A 23 -1.45 0.21 14.37
N VAL A 24 -0.43 0.19 13.51
CA VAL A 24 0.20 -1.03 12.98
C VAL A 24 1.65 -1.05 13.43
N ALA A 25 2.01 -2.05 14.24
CA ALA A 25 3.39 -2.26 14.70
C ALA A 25 4.11 -3.30 13.82
N VAL A 26 5.34 -2.97 13.44
CA VAL A 26 6.21 -3.80 12.60
C VAL A 26 7.49 -4.14 13.35
N SER A 27 7.91 -5.40 13.28
CA SER A 27 9.20 -5.85 13.81
C SER A 27 9.75 -7.00 12.96
N GLY A 28 11.04 -6.95 12.64
CA GLY A 28 11.70 -7.95 11.79
C GLY A 28 11.06 -8.09 10.40
N GLY A 29 10.52 -6.99 9.88
CA GLY A 29 9.80 -6.95 8.60
C GLY A 29 8.44 -7.66 8.58
N ARG A 30 7.88 -7.95 9.75
CA ARG A 30 6.53 -8.53 9.91
C ARG A 30 5.64 -7.63 10.75
N ILE A 31 4.34 -7.71 10.50
CA ILE A 31 3.34 -7.10 11.35
C ILE A 31 3.25 -7.93 12.63
N VAL A 32 3.41 -7.27 13.78
CA VAL A 32 3.37 -7.95 15.09
C VAL A 32 2.11 -7.61 15.88
N ALA A 33 1.54 -6.43 15.69
CA ALA A 33 0.29 -6.03 16.32
C ALA A 33 -0.49 -5.01 15.46
N ILE A 34 -1.82 -5.06 15.55
CA ILE A 34 -2.72 -4.03 15.04
C ILE A 34 -3.71 -3.69 16.16
N GLY A 35 -3.69 -2.45 16.64
CA GLY A 35 -4.48 -2.05 17.80
C GLY A 35 -4.15 -0.65 18.27
N ARG A 36 -4.57 -0.29 19.48
CA ARG A 36 -4.21 1.00 20.07
C ARG A 36 -2.89 0.86 20.82
N GLU A 37 -1.99 1.83 20.64
CA GLU A 37 -0.77 1.99 21.44
C GLU A 37 0.03 0.69 21.62
N PRO A 38 0.53 0.07 20.54
CA PRO A 38 1.20 -1.23 20.59
C PRO A 38 2.55 -1.20 21.34
N GLY A 39 2.98 -0.03 21.83
CA GLY A 39 4.22 0.18 22.57
C GLY A 39 5.16 1.17 21.88
N PRO A 40 6.42 1.25 22.33
CA PRO A 40 7.43 2.13 21.72
C PRO A 40 8.02 1.52 20.45
N ALA A 41 8.38 2.38 19.48
CA ALA A 41 9.10 2.00 18.27
C ALA A 41 10.30 2.92 18.01
N ALA A 42 11.29 2.42 17.29
CA ALA A 42 12.42 3.21 16.80
C ALA A 42 11.96 4.30 15.83
N ARG A 43 10.91 4.02 15.06
CA ARG A 43 10.27 4.98 14.15
C ARG A 43 8.76 4.98 14.34
N VAL A 44 8.17 6.16 14.38
CA VAL A 44 6.71 6.37 14.40
C VAL A 44 6.35 7.29 13.24
N ILE A 45 5.34 6.90 12.46
CA ILE A 45 4.77 7.70 11.38
C ILE A 45 3.32 7.99 11.75
N ASP A 46 2.97 9.27 11.77
CA ASP A 46 1.58 9.68 11.91
C ASP A 46 0.84 9.42 10.58
N ALA A 47 -0.20 8.59 10.64
CA ALA A 47 -1.04 8.22 9.52
C ALA A 47 -2.49 8.67 9.73
N ASP A 48 -2.74 9.62 10.64
CA ASP A 48 -4.08 10.20 10.82
C ASP A 48 -4.62 10.76 9.49
N GLY A 49 -5.89 10.49 9.22
CA GLY A 49 -6.54 10.81 7.94
C GLY A 49 -6.07 9.98 6.73
N LEU A 50 -5.05 9.14 6.87
CA LEU A 50 -4.54 8.28 5.80
C LEU A 50 -5.09 6.86 5.89
N ILE A 51 -5.13 6.17 4.75
CA ILE A 51 -5.36 4.73 4.69
C ILE A 51 -4.03 3.99 4.85
N VAL A 52 -4.03 2.94 5.68
CA VAL A 52 -2.97 1.95 5.80
C VAL A 52 -3.48 0.62 5.25
N ALA A 53 -2.91 0.16 4.14
CA ALA A 53 -3.35 -1.03 3.42
C ALA A 53 -2.17 -1.97 3.14
N PRO A 54 -2.41 -3.27 2.84
CA PRO A 54 -1.35 -4.12 2.30
C PRO A 54 -0.78 -3.52 1.01
N GLY A 55 0.51 -3.75 0.76
CA GLY A 55 1.17 -3.36 -0.48
C GLY A 55 0.42 -3.93 -1.70
N PHE A 56 0.19 -3.07 -2.69
CA PHE A 56 -0.56 -3.45 -3.88
C PHE A 56 0.22 -4.46 -4.72
N VAL A 57 -0.47 -5.48 -5.21
CA VAL A 57 0.11 -6.57 -6.00
C VAL A 57 -0.18 -6.32 -7.46
N ASP A 58 0.87 -6.11 -8.25
CA ASP A 58 0.77 -5.89 -9.69
C ASP A 58 1.51 -6.99 -10.46
N PRO A 59 0.80 -7.92 -11.13
CA PRO A 59 1.42 -8.88 -12.05
C PRO A 59 1.74 -8.24 -13.40
N HIS A 60 2.29 -7.02 -13.41
CA HIS A 60 2.63 -6.34 -14.65
C HIS A 60 3.78 -7.06 -15.37
N SER A 61 3.71 -7.09 -16.70
CA SER A 61 4.86 -7.43 -17.53
C SER A 61 5.47 -6.13 -18.05
N HIS A 62 6.76 -5.95 -17.85
CA HIS A 62 7.47 -4.83 -18.46
C HIS A 62 7.63 -5.11 -19.95
N SER A 63 6.92 -4.35 -20.78
CA SER A 63 7.12 -4.34 -22.22
C SER A 63 8.14 -3.26 -22.59
N VAL A 64 9.05 -3.56 -23.52
CA VAL A 64 9.94 -2.56 -24.11
C VAL A 64 9.11 -1.72 -25.10
N GLY A 65 9.02 -0.41 -24.86
CA GLY A 65 8.22 0.52 -25.68
C GLY A 65 8.06 1.89 -25.02
N PRO A 66 7.36 2.84 -25.67
CA PRO A 66 7.06 4.13 -25.09
C PRO A 66 6.23 3.99 -23.81
N ASN A 67 6.50 4.85 -22.82
CA ASN A 67 5.77 4.85 -21.54
C ASN A 67 4.28 5.13 -21.77
N HIS A 68 3.45 4.57 -20.88
CA HIS A 68 1.99 4.73 -20.90
C HIS A 68 1.54 5.12 -19.49
N THR A 69 0.47 5.91 -19.36
CA THR A 69 -0.05 6.39 -18.06
C THR A 69 -0.23 5.28 -17.03
N ARG A 70 -0.67 4.09 -17.47
CA ARG A 70 -0.77 2.87 -16.64
C ARG A 70 0.50 2.48 -15.87
N THR A 71 1.70 2.87 -16.32
CA THR A 71 2.96 2.56 -15.65
C THR A 71 3.00 3.10 -14.22
N PHE A 72 2.52 4.33 -14.00
CA PHE A 72 2.48 4.96 -12.68
C PHE A 72 1.05 5.21 -12.18
N GLY A 73 0.07 5.17 -13.08
CA GLY A 73 -1.30 5.58 -12.81
C GLY A 73 -2.30 4.45 -12.53
N THR A 74 -1.97 3.17 -12.69
CA THR A 74 -2.96 2.08 -12.58
C THR A 74 -3.73 2.10 -11.26
N PHE A 75 -3.04 1.96 -10.11
CA PHE A 75 -3.72 1.97 -8.81
C PHE A 75 -4.23 3.36 -8.38
N PRO A 76 -3.49 4.46 -8.60
CA PRO A 76 -3.99 5.78 -8.23
C PRO A 76 -5.25 6.20 -8.99
N VAL A 77 -5.34 5.90 -10.30
CA VAL A 77 -6.57 6.12 -11.09
C VAL A 77 -7.69 5.18 -10.62
N PHE A 78 -7.37 3.91 -10.34
CA PHE A 78 -8.37 2.97 -9.81
C PHE A 78 -8.97 3.47 -8.49
N LEU A 79 -8.13 3.82 -7.50
CA LEU A 79 -8.57 4.23 -6.18
C LEU A 79 -9.17 5.65 -6.16
N GLY A 80 -8.60 6.58 -6.92
CA GLY A 80 -9.08 7.96 -7.00
C GLY A 80 -10.33 8.11 -7.87
N THR A 81 -10.24 7.70 -9.14
CA THR A 81 -11.32 7.92 -10.10
C THR A 81 -12.40 6.87 -10.01
N TYR A 82 -12.06 5.58 -10.03
CA TYR A 82 -13.10 4.54 -10.09
C TYR A 82 -13.74 4.27 -8.74
N VAL A 83 -12.97 4.27 -7.66
CA VAL A 83 -13.45 3.97 -6.30
C VAL A 83 -14.01 5.23 -5.63
N ARG A 84 -13.20 6.27 -5.41
CA ARG A 84 -13.65 7.48 -4.71
C ARG A 84 -14.65 8.30 -5.53
N GLU A 85 -14.31 8.70 -6.76
CA GLU A 85 -15.14 9.64 -7.52
C GLU A 85 -16.38 9.00 -8.13
N ARG A 86 -16.23 7.80 -8.70
CA ARG A 86 -17.32 7.12 -9.42
C ARG A 86 -18.08 6.08 -8.58
N GLY A 87 -17.57 5.69 -7.42
CA GLY A 87 -18.23 4.73 -6.54
C GLY A 87 -18.44 3.34 -7.16
N VAL A 88 -17.59 2.92 -8.12
CA VAL A 88 -17.78 1.66 -8.86
C VAL A 88 -17.73 0.44 -7.94
N VAL A 89 -16.94 0.52 -6.87
CA VAL A 89 -16.83 -0.51 -5.84
C VAL A 89 -16.41 0.15 -4.52
N PRO A 90 -16.85 -0.35 -3.34
CA PRO A 90 -16.41 0.20 -2.06
C PRO A 90 -14.89 0.07 -1.86
N MET A 91 -14.28 1.05 -1.18
CA MET A 91 -12.83 1.08 -0.89
C MET A 91 -12.29 -0.22 -0.27
N PRO A 92 -12.95 -0.87 0.72
CA PRO A 92 -12.48 -2.16 1.24
C PRO A 92 -12.34 -3.26 0.18
N GLU A 93 -13.34 -3.39 -0.69
CA GLU A 93 -13.33 -4.40 -1.76
C GLU A 93 -12.34 -4.02 -2.87
N ALA A 94 -12.15 -2.73 -3.15
CA ALA A 94 -11.10 -2.27 -4.04
C ALA A 94 -9.70 -2.68 -3.53
N ILE A 95 -9.41 -2.43 -2.26
CA ILE A 95 -8.14 -2.80 -1.62
C ILE A 95 -7.96 -4.32 -1.69
N ARG A 96 -8.98 -5.12 -1.35
CA ARG A 96 -8.94 -6.58 -1.47
C ARG A 96 -8.58 -7.04 -2.89
N LYS A 97 -9.22 -6.46 -3.92
CA LYS A 97 -9.01 -6.81 -5.34
C LYS A 97 -7.57 -6.57 -5.81
N VAL A 98 -6.85 -5.64 -5.20
CA VAL A 98 -5.46 -5.29 -5.58
C VAL A 98 -4.43 -5.75 -4.54
N THR A 99 -4.84 -6.55 -3.56
CA THR A 99 -3.97 -7.08 -2.50
C THR A 99 -4.22 -8.58 -2.30
N SER A 100 -5.03 -8.98 -1.32
CA SER A 100 -5.20 -10.38 -0.90
C SER A 100 -5.78 -11.27 -2.00
N ALA A 101 -6.72 -10.77 -2.80
CA ALA A 101 -7.32 -11.54 -3.88
C ALA A 101 -6.28 -11.88 -4.96
N THR A 102 -5.44 -10.91 -5.30
CA THR A 102 -4.32 -11.10 -6.24
C THR A 102 -3.26 -12.01 -5.63
N ALA A 103 -2.86 -11.80 -4.37
CA ALA A 103 -1.91 -12.66 -3.67
C ALA A 103 -2.39 -14.11 -3.61
N ALA A 104 -3.67 -14.37 -3.34
CA ALA A 104 -4.25 -15.70 -3.35
C ALA A 104 -4.16 -16.37 -4.73
N GLN A 105 -4.26 -15.60 -5.82
CA GLN A 105 -4.13 -16.11 -7.18
C GLN A 105 -2.67 -16.49 -7.54
N PHE A 106 -1.68 -15.75 -7.03
CA PHE A 106 -0.26 -15.97 -7.35
C PHE A 106 0.52 -16.80 -6.31
N GLY A 107 -0.07 -17.06 -5.14
CA GLY A 107 0.44 -18.00 -4.15
C GLY A 107 1.23 -17.48 -2.92
N PRO A 108 1.63 -16.20 -2.76
CA PRO A 108 2.29 -15.80 -1.52
C PRO A 108 1.30 -15.71 -0.35
N ALA A 109 1.24 -16.77 0.47
CA ALA A 109 0.32 -16.87 1.61
C ALA A 109 0.62 -15.87 2.75
N ASP A 110 1.86 -15.39 2.86
CA ASP A 110 2.30 -14.48 3.91
C ASP A 110 2.20 -12.99 3.53
N ARG A 111 1.54 -12.66 2.40
CA ARG A 111 1.42 -11.30 1.84
C ARG A 111 0.02 -10.97 1.37
N GLY A 112 -0.22 -9.69 1.10
CA GLY A 112 -1.48 -9.17 0.57
C GLY A 112 -2.55 -8.92 1.63
N TRP A 113 -2.22 -9.04 2.92
CA TRP A 113 -3.12 -8.78 4.04
C TRP A 113 -2.36 -8.15 5.21
N LEU A 114 -3.07 -7.43 6.09
CA LEU A 114 -2.52 -6.88 7.31
C LEU A 114 -3.04 -7.64 8.54
N GLY A 115 -2.12 -8.28 9.26
CA GLY A 115 -2.38 -8.90 10.55
C GLY A 115 -1.12 -9.58 11.08
N THR A 116 -1.16 -10.01 12.35
CA THR A 116 0.02 -10.57 13.01
C THR A 116 0.59 -11.74 12.21
N GLY A 117 1.89 -11.68 11.93
CA GLY A 117 2.63 -12.68 11.16
C GLY A 117 2.78 -12.36 9.68
N ALA A 118 1.92 -11.51 9.08
CA ALA A 118 2.07 -11.09 7.69
C ALA A 118 3.39 -10.35 7.47
N VAL A 119 3.98 -10.50 6.28
CA VAL A 119 5.06 -9.62 5.84
C VAL A 119 4.54 -8.20 5.83
N ALA A 120 5.31 -7.26 6.38
CA ALA A 120 4.95 -5.86 6.45
C ALA A 120 5.12 -5.15 5.10
N ASP A 121 4.52 -5.70 4.04
CA ASP A 121 4.32 -5.00 2.78
C ASP A 121 3.14 -4.04 2.97
N VAL A 122 3.42 -2.75 3.15
CA VAL A 122 2.40 -1.74 3.50
C VAL A 122 2.45 -0.57 2.55
N CYS A 123 1.27 -0.10 2.12
CA CYS A 123 1.07 1.15 1.38
C CYS A 123 0.25 2.10 2.25
N VAL A 124 0.74 3.32 2.44
CA VAL A 124 0.04 4.40 3.14
C VAL A 124 -0.31 5.48 2.13
N PHE A 125 -1.59 5.83 2.02
CA PHE A 125 -2.05 6.80 1.05
C PHE A 125 -3.21 7.67 1.56
N ASP A 126 -3.29 8.88 1.05
CA ASP A 126 -4.38 9.82 1.29
C ASP A 126 -5.58 9.44 0.40
N PRO A 127 -6.71 9.01 0.99
CA PRO A 127 -7.88 8.62 0.21
C PRO A 127 -8.52 9.80 -0.54
N VAL A 128 -8.36 11.04 -0.06
CA VAL A 128 -8.90 12.24 -0.68
C VAL A 128 -8.03 12.71 -1.84
N ALA A 129 -6.71 12.61 -1.72
CA ALA A 129 -5.78 13.13 -2.71
C ALA A 129 -5.37 12.13 -3.81
N ILE A 130 -5.52 10.81 -3.57
CA ILE A 130 -4.98 9.78 -4.47
C ILE A 130 -5.46 9.94 -5.91
N ARG A 131 -4.51 10.05 -6.86
CA ARG A 131 -4.73 10.20 -8.30
C ARG A 131 -3.43 10.07 -9.09
N HIS A 132 -3.51 10.16 -10.41
CA HIS A 132 -2.36 10.29 -11.31
C HIS A 132 -2.67 11.33 -12.39
N ASP A 133 -1.81 12.33 -12.50
CA ASP A 133 -2.04 13.52 -13.33
C ASP A 133 -1.44 13.39 -14.75
N GLY A 134 -0.72 12.30 -15.05
CA GLY A 134 -0.13 12.08 -16.37
C GLY A 134 -1.14 11.78 -17.47
N THR A 135 -0.83 12.22 -18.69
CA THR A 135 -1.64 12.04 -19.92
C THR A 135 -0.97 11.07 -20.89
N TYR A 136 -1.60 10.77 -22.03
CA TYR A 136 -0.95 9.95 -23.06
C TYR A 136 0.29 10.62 -23.66
N GLU A 137 0.30 11.95 -23.71
CA GLU A 137 1.41 12.78 -24.19
C GLU A 137 2.52 12.92 -23.15
N VAL A 138 2.14 13.03 -21.87
CA VAL A 138 3.07 13.12 -20.73
C VAL A 138 2.75 12.02 -19.72
N PRO A 139 3.13 10.76 -20.01
CA PRO A 139 2.71 9.60 -19.20
C PRO A 139 3.60 9.36 -17.97
N ASP A 140 4.79 9.95 -17.93
CA ASP A 140 5.81 9.72 -16.92
C ASP A 140 5.71 10.76 -15.80
N VAL A 141 4.64 10.65 -15.00
CA VAL A 141 4.34 11.56 -13.89
C VAL A 141 4.17 10.74 -12.62
N ALA A 142 4.76 11.21 -11.52
CA ALA A 142 4.60 10.57 -10.23
C ALA A 142 3.13 10.60 -9.78
N PRO A 143 2.63 9.53 -9.17
CA PRO A 143 1.28 9.52 -8.61
C PRO A 143 1.20 10.43 -7.39
N VAL A 144 0.02 11.01 -7.16
CA VAL A 144 -0.22 11.87 -5.99
C VAL A 144 -1.01 11.10 -4.95
N GLY A 145 -0.75 11.37 -3.66
CA GLY A 145 -1.48 10.82 -2.53
C GLY A 145 -0.91 9.52 -1.95
N VAL A 146 0.00 8.82 -2.63
CA VAL A 146 0.78 7.73 -2.01
C VAL A 146 1.89 8.37 -1.18
N THR A 147 1.82 8.26 0.15
CA THR A 147 2.76 8.97 1.04
C THR A 147 3.92 8.10 1.47
N HIS A 148 3.66 6.82 1.75
CA HIS A 148 4.69 5.88 2.18
C HIS A 148 4.45 4.48 1.63
N VAL A 149 5.56 3.79 1.32
CA VAL A 149 5.53 2.39 0.91
C VAL A 149 6.64 1.65 1.64
N PHE A 150 6.29 0.51 2.24
CA PHE A 150 7.19 -0.32 3.01
C PHE A 150 7.16 -1.77 2.52
N PRO A 151 8.10 -2.22 1.68
CA PRO A 151 8.30 -3.64 1.43
C PRO A 151 8.97 -4.28 2.65
N ALA A 152 8.32 -5.27 3.26
CA ALA A 152 8.77 -5.91 4.49
C ALA A 152 9.24 -4.91 5.58
N GLY A 153 8.52 -3.81 5.77
CA GLY A 153 8.82 -2.79 6.78
C GLY A 153 9.92 -1.79 6.44
N HIS A 154 10.60 -1.93 5.29
CA HIS A 154 11.66 -1.00 4.88
C HIS A 154 11.10 0.14 4.03
N PRO A 155 11.37 1.42 4.34
CA PRO A 155 10.87 2.53 3.54
C PRO A 155 11.47 2.49 2.12
N VAL A 156 10.60 2.54 1.10
CA VAL A 156 11.01 2.78 -0.30
C VAL A 156 10.40 4.06 -0.86
N VAL A 157 9.23 4.46 -0.36
CA VAL A 157 8.63 5.78 -0.60
C VAL A 157 8.42 6.47 0.74
N GLU A 158 8.77 7.75 0.81
CA GLU A 158 8.61 8.59 2.00
C GLU A 158 8.17 10.00 1.60
N GLY A 159 7.09 10.51 2.20
CA GLY A 159 6.53 11.82 1.82
C GLY A 159 6.13 11.92 0.35
N GLY A 160 5.86 10.79 -0.31
CA GLY A 160 5.58 10.72 -1.76
C GLY A 160 6.81 10.60 -2.66
N GLU A 161 8.03 10.63 -2.10
CA GLU A 161 9.27 10.56 -2.85
C GLU A 161 9.91 9.17 -2.78
N PHE A 162 10.45 8.70 -3.92
CA PHE A 162 11.21 7.45 -3.95
C PHE A 162 12.58 7.63 -3.27
N THR A 163 12.86 6.82 -2.26
CA THR A 163 14.08 6.91 -1.44
C THR A 163 15.35 6.43 -2.16
N GLY A 164 15.23 5.79 -3.32
CA GLY A 164 16.32 5.06 -3.97
C GLY A 164 16.52 3.62 -3.46
N GLY A 165 15.91 3.26 -2.33
CA GLY A 165 16.00 1.94 -1.73
C GLY A 165 15.30 0.85 -2.53
N ARG A 166 15.92 -0.33 -2.62
CA ARG A 166 15.34 -1.53 -3.25
C ARG A 166 15.37 -2.70 -2.27
N HIS A 167 14.21 -2.97 -1.65
CA HIS A 167 14.06 -4.01 -0.63
C HIS A 167 13.23 -5.21 -1.10
N GLY A 168 13.01 -5.31 -2.42
CA GLY A 168 12.29 -6.42 -3.05
C GLY A 168 13.04 -7.74 -2.94
N ARG A 169 12.29 -8.85 -2.94
CA ARG A 169 12.83 -10.22 -3.00
C ARG A 169 12.14 -10.99 -4.11
N VAL A 170 12.87 -11.89 -4.76
CA VAL A 170 12.27 -12.86 -5.67
C VAL A 170 11.40 -13.82 -4.86
N LEU A 171 10.11 -13.87 -5.20
CA LEU A 171 9.19 -14.84 -4.61
C LEU A 171 9.30 -16.15 -5.38
N ARG A 172 9.49 -17.26 -4.66
CA ARG A 172 9.56 -18.61 -5.21
C ARG A 172 8.33 -19.38 -4.73
N ARG A 173 7.81 -20.25 -5.59
CA ARG A 173 6.70 -21.15 -5.30
C ARG A 173 7.20 -22.47 -4.75
#